data_AF-A0A0R0I050-F1
#
_entry.id   AF-A0A0R0I050-F1
#
_cell.length_a   1.000
_cell.length_b   1.000
_cell.length_c   1.000
_cell.angle_alpha   90.00
_cell.angle_beta   90.00
_cell.angle_gamma   90.00
#
_symmetry.space_group_name_H-M   'P 1'
#
loop_
_entity.id
_entity.type
_entity.pdbx_description
1 polymer ?
#
loop_
_entity_poly.entity_id
_entity_poly.type
_entity_poly.pdbx_seq_one_letter_code
_entity_poly.pdbx_strand_id
1 'polypeptide(L)'
;MLGQARYMCVIGRSNVVPSWFARVHPKTSTPVNASAFLGIFTAAIALFTDLDVLLNLVSIGTLFVFYMVANAVIYRRYVATGTTNPWPTLSFLCSFSITAIMFTLIWKFVPTGGAKAGMLSVSGVIAIAILQLFHCMVPQVRKPEFWGVPFMPWIPSISIFLNVFLLGSLDGPSYVRFGFFSAVAVLFYVFYSVHASFDAAGDGSLTAIKNGEIHVESKEIEDQISFKV
;
A
#
# COMPACT_ATOMS: atom_id res chain seq x y z
N MET A 1 -17.62 3.02 -7.82
CA MET A 1 -17.84 4.41 -7.38
C MET A 1 -18.15 4.56 -5.89
N LEU A 2 -19.13 3.84 -5.31
CA LEU A 2 -19.49 4.02 -3.88
C LEU A 2 -18.34 3.77 -2.88
N GLY A 3 -17.53 2.72 -3.07
CA GLY A 3 -16.38 2.43 -2.21
C GLY A 3 -15.26 3.47 -2.32
N GLN A 4 -14.91 3.87 -3.55
CA GLN A 4 -13.86 4.86 -3.82
C GLN A 4 -14.16 6.23 -3.20
N ALA A 5 -15.41 6.70 -3.30
CA ALA A 5 -15.82 7.97 -2.70
C ALA A 5 -15.76 7.94 -1.16
N ARG A 6 -16.02 6.79 -0.55
CA ARG A 6 -15.89 6.61 0.91
C ARG A 6 -14.43 6.59 1.36
N TYR A 7 -13.55 5.88 0.64
CA TYR A 7 -12.11 5.93 0.90
C TYR A 7 -11.58 7.37 0.79
N MET A 8 -11.96 8.09 -0.27
CA MET A 8 -11.55 9.49 -0.47
C MET A 8 -12.05 10.42 0.64
N CYS A 9 -13.27 10.20 1.14
CA CYS A 9 -13.81 10.97 2.27
C CYS A 9 -13.02 10.72 3.57
N VAL A 10 -12.62 9.46 3.84
CA VAL A 10 -11.78 9.13 5.01
C VAL A 10 -10.38 9.75 4.86
N ILE A 11 -9.77 9.66 3.68
CA ILE A 11 -8.46 10.26 3.41
C ILE A 11 -8.53 11.80 3.52
N GLY A 12 -9.62 12.42 3.05
CA GLY A 12 -9.87 13.85 3.19
C GLY A 12 -10.05 14.30 4.65
N ARG A 13 -10.57 13.43 5.54
CA ARG A 13 -10.62 13.71 6.99
C ARG A 13 -9.24 13.68 7.65
N SER A 14 -8.28 12.99 7.07
CA SER A 14 -6.89 12.99 7.52
C SER A 14 -6.09 14.19 6.99
N ASN A 15 -6.73 15.17 6.33
CA ASN A 15 -6.10 16.35 5.69
C ASN A 15 -4.98 16.03 4.67
N VAL A 16 -4.85 14.78 4.25
CA VAL A 16 -3.89 14.34 3.21
C VAL A 16 -4.32 14.85 1.81
N VAL A 17 -5.59 15.24 1.69
CA VAL A 17 -6.33 15.62 0.48
C VAL A 17 -7.22 16.83 0.83
N PRO A 18 -7.55 17.75 -0.09
CA PRO A 18 -8.24 19.00 0.26
C PRO A 18 -9.53 18.76 1.04
N SER A 19 -9.77 19.56 2.08
CA SER A 19 -10.93 19.47 3.00
C SER A 19 -12.29 19.54 2.29
N TRP A 20 -12.33 20.04 1.05
CA TRP A 20 -13.51 19.99 0.18
C TRP A 20 -14.01 18.57 -0.08
N PHE A 21 -13.12 17.57 -0.17
CA PHE A 21 -13.48 16.16 -0.37
C PHE A 21 -14.03 15.48 0.89
N ALA A 22 -13.83 16.08 2.07
CA ALA A 22 -14.34 15.58 3.35
C ALA A 22 -15.79 16.01 3.63
N ARG A 23 -16.33 16.98 2.86
CA ARG A 23 -17.68 17.52 3.08
C ARG A 23 -18.75 16.54 2.59
N VAL A 24 -19.50 15.99 3.53
CA VAL A 24 -20.61 15.06 3.29
C VAL A 24 -21.93 15.83 3.20
N HIS A 25 -22.81 15.47 2.26
CA HIS A 25 -24.07 16.18 2.10
C HIS A 25 -25.04 15.85 3.26
N PRO A 26 -25.64 16.85 3.94
CA PRO A 26 -26.39 16.65 5.20
C PRO A 26 -27.69 15.85 5.03
N LYS A 27 -28.29 15.84 3.83
CA LYS A 27 -29.57 15.16 3.57
C LYS A 27 -29.44 13.72 3.08
N THR A 28 -28.30 13.38 2.46
CA THR A 28 -28.06 12.07 1.82
C THR A 28 -26.94 11.29 2.49
N SER A 29 -26.20 11.91 3.43
CA SER A 29 -25.07 11.32 4.15
C SER A 29 -24.00 10.67 3.25
N THR A 30 -23.97 11.06 1.97
CA THR A 30 -23.05 10.54 0.95
C THR A 30 -22.10 11.65 0.48
N PRO A 31 -20.82 11.32 0.20
CA PRO A 31 -19.83 12.27 -0.31
C PRO A 31 -20.05 12.51 -1.81
N VAL A 32 -21.10 13.27 -2.15
CA VAL A 32 -21.50 13.55 -3.55
C VAL A 32 -20.41 14.32 -4.30
N ASN A 33 -19.79 15.32 -3.68
CA ASN A 33 -18.73 16.13 -4.30
C ASN A 33 -17.52 15.27 -4.71
N ALA A 34 -17.10 14.36 -3.83
CA ALA A 34 -15.99 13.45 -4.12
C ALA A 34 -16.35 12.46 -5.23
N SER A 35 -17.58 11.93 -5.24
CA SER A 35 -18.05 11.02 -6.29
C SER A 35 -18.16 11.70 -7.65
N ALA A 36 -18.67 12.94 -7.70
CA ALA A 36 -18.83 13.69 -8.94
C ALA A 36 -17.46 14.06 -9.53
N PHE A 37 -16.54 14.58 -8.71
CA PHE A 37 -15.19 14.91 -9.15
C PHE A 37 -14.45 13.67 -9.69
N LEU A 38 -14.46 12.57 -8.95
CA LEU A 38 -13.79 11.33 -9.36
C LEU A 38 -14.41 10.74 -10.63
N GLY A 39 -15.74 10.84 -10.77
CA GLY A 39 -16.47 10.41 -11.95
C GLY A 39 -16.09 11.24 -13.20
N ILE A 40 -16.09 12.57 -13.08
CA ILE A 40 -15.69 13.47 -14.18
C ILE A 40 -14.24 13.22 -14.58
N PHE A 41 -13.34 13.09 -13.61
CA PHE A 41 -11.93 12.83 -13.86
C PHE A 41 -11.70 11.48 -14.55
N THR A 42 -12.36 10.42 -14.08
CA THR A 42 -12.29 9.09 -14.70
C THR A 42 -12.89 9.10 -16.11
N ALA A 43 -14.01 9.79 -16.32
CA ALA A 43 -14.64 9.92 -17.63
C ALA A 43 -13.75 10.69 -18.62
N ALA A 44 -13.08 11.75 -18.18
CA ALA A 44 -12.12 12.47 -19.00
C ALA A 44 -10.96 11.54 -19.43
N ILE A 45 -10.35 10.83 -18.49
CA ILE A 45 -9.25 9.89 -18.80
C ILE A 45 -9.71 8.80 -19.77
N ALA A 46 -10.90 8.24 -19.56
CA ALA A 46 -11.47 7.20 -20.43
C ALA A 46 -11.80 7.72 -21.84
N LEU A 47 -12.13 9.00 -21.99
CA LEU A 47 -12.42 9.62 -23.29
C LEU A 47 -11.15 9.86 -24.11
N PHE A 48 -10.03 10.15 -23.45
CA PHE A 48 -8.75 10.47 -24.10
C PHE A 48 -7.77 9.29 -24.20
N THR A 49 -8.10 8.13 -23.62
CA THR A 49 -7.18 6.97 -23.54
C THR A 49 -7.83 5.70 -24.06
N ASP A 50 -7.12 4.97 -24.92
CA ASP A 50 -7.58 3.66 -25.40
C ASP A 50 -7.74 2.64 -24.27
N LEU A 51 -8.76 1.78 -24.41
CA LEU A 51 -9.10 0.74 -23.44
C LEU A 51 -7.91 -0.19 -23.16
N ASP A 52 -7.17 -0.62 -24.18
CA ASP A 52 -6.01 -1.51 -24.00
C ASP A 52 -4.88 -0.85 -23.21
N VAL A 53 -4.66 0.45 -23.41
CA VAL A 53 -3.66 1.20 -22.65
C VAL A 53 -4.09 1.32 -21.20
N LEU A 54 -5.37 1.61 -20.97
CA LEU A 54 -5.94 1.72 -19.62
C LEU A 54 -5.90 0.37 -18.88
N LEU A 55 -6.25 -0.72 -19.55
CA LEU A 55 -6.21 -2.08 -18.98
C LEU A 55 -4.80 -2.51 -18.60
N ASN A 56 -3.81 -2.23 -19.46
CA ASN A 56 -2.42 -2.51 -19.16
C ASN A 56 -1.92 -1.67 -17.97
N LEU A 57 -2.28 -0.39 -17.90
CA LEU A 57 -1.89 0.51 -16.82
C LEU A 57 -2.51 0.08 -15.47
N VAL A 58 -3.80 -0.28 -15.45
CA VAL A 58 -4.49 -0.80 -14.27
C VAL A 58 -3.93 -2.16 -13.83
N SER A 59 -3.62 -3.05 -14.77
CA SER A 59 -3.03 -4.36 -14.47
C SER A 59 -1.65 -4.23 -13.83
N ILE A 60 -0.77 -3.38 -14.38
CA ILE A 60 0.54 -3.08 -13.78
C ILE A 60 0.36 -2.56 -12.35
N GLY A 61 -0.53 -1.59 -12.15
CA GLY A 61 -0.77 -0.98 -10.84
C GLY A 61 -1.31 -1.98 -9.80
N THR A 62 -2.28 -2.81 -10.18
CA THR A 62 -2.88 -3.80 -9.27
C THR A 62 -1.90 -4.91 -8.90
N LEU A 63 -1.13 -5.43 -9.85
CA LEU A 63 -0.08 -6.42 -9.60
C LEU A 63 1.02 -5.85 -8.69
N PHE A 64 1.40 -4.58 -8.89
CA PHE A 64 2.37 -3.90 -8.04
C PHE A 64 1.88 -3.73 -6.61
N VAL A 65 0.62 -3.31 -6.42
CA VAL A 65 0.03 -3.17 -5.07
C VAL A 65 -0.07 -4.53 -4.39
N PHE A 66 -0.51 -5.58 -5.07
CA PHE A 66 -0.56 -6.93 -4.49
C PHE A 66 0.83 -7.47 -4.14
N TYR A 67 1.84 -7.21 -4.98
CA TYR A 67 3.23 -7.50 -4.65
C TYR A 67 3.66 -6.77 -3.37
N MET A 68 3.42 -5.45 -3.26
CA MET A 68 3.79 -4.67 -2.08
C MET A 68 3.07 -5.14 -0.81
N VAL A 69 1.77 -5.43 -0.90
CA VAL A 69 0.96 -5.93 0.23
C VAL A 69 1.48 -7.30 0.71
N ALA A 70 1.79 -8.22 -0.20
CA ALA A 70 2.33 -9.52 0.17
C ALA A 70 3.69 -9.38 0.89
N ASN A 71 4.57 -8.50 0.41
CA ASN A 71 5.82 -8.16 1.09
C ASN A 71 5.57 -7.56 2.48
N ALA A 72 4.66 -6.60 2.60
CA ALA A 72 4.32 -5.95 3.86
C ALA A 72 3.74 -6.92 4.90
N VAL A 73 2.92 -7.88 4.45
CA VAL A 73 2.33 -8.92 5.31
C VAL A 73 3.40 -9.87 5.88
N ILE A 74 4.40 -10.25 5.07
CA ILE A 74 5.56 -11.02 5.55
C ILE A 74 6.35 -10.16 6.54
N TYR A 75 6.75 -8.95 6.15
CA TYR A 75 7.52 -8.04 7.00
C TYR A 75 6.86 -7.83 8.37
N ARG A 76 5.54 -7.56 8.41
CA ARG A 76 4.79 -7.32 9.65
C ARG A 76 4.68 -8.55 10.58
N ARG A 77 4.81 -9.78 10.06
CA ARG A 77 4.73 -10.99 10.89
C ARG A 77 6.09 -11.40 11.46
N TYR A 78 7.17 -11.13 10.74
CA TYR A 78 8.51 -11.52 11.15
C TYR A 78 9.29 -10.39 11.85
N VAL A 79 8.92 -9.12 11.60
CA VAL A 79 9.49 -7.96 12.27
C VAL A 79 8.49 -7.38 13.27
N ALA A 80 8.86 -7.40 14.56
CA ALA A 80 8.20 -6.64 15.61
C ALA A 80 8.97 -5.34 15.87
N THR A 81 8.29 -4.20 15.68
CA THR A 81 8.86 -2.88 15.95
C THR A 81 9.31 -2.80 17.42
N GLY A 82 10.62 -2.66 17.65
CA GLY A 82 11.20 -2.40 18.96
C GLY A 82 11.96 -3.55 19.64
N THR A 83 11.96 -4.78 19.12
CA THR A 83 12.65 -5.91 19.78
C THR A 83 13.51 -6.79 18.88
N THR A 84 13.25 -6.86 17.56
CA THR A 84 13.99 -7.74 16.63
C THR A 84 14.71 -6.95 15.52
N ASN A 85 15.84 -7.49 15.05
CA ASN A 85 16.58 -6.92 13.94
C ASN A 85 15.78 -7.12 12.63
N PRO A 86 15.41 -6.05 11.90
CA PRO A 86 14.63 -6.17 10.67
C PRO A 86 15.45 -6.68 9.47
N TRP A 87 16.77 -6.52 9.54
CA TRP A 87 17.72 -6.77 8.45
C TRP A 87 17.65 -8.17 7.83
N PRO A 88 17.58 -9.29 8.60
CA PRO A 88 17.49 -10.63 8.02
C PRO A 88 16.19 -10.87 7.24
N THR A 89 15.07 -10.34 7.74
CA THR A 89 13.77 -10.45 7.06
C THR A 89 13.76 -9.62 5.77
N LEU A 90 14.35 -8.42 5.81
CA LEU A 90 14.47 -7.57 4.63
C LEU A 90 15.38 -8.20 3.56
N SER A 91 16.52 -8.75 3.97
CA SER A 91 17.46 -9.43 3.07
C SER A 91 16.81 -10.63 2.39
N PHE A 92 16.03 -11.42 3.14
CA PHE A 92 15.24 -12.51 2.57
C PHE A 92 14.23 -12.01 1.54
N LEU A 93 13.46 -10.97 1.88
CA LEU A 93 12.46 -10.40 0.98
C LEU A 93 13.09 -9.89 -0.32
N CYS A 94 14.21 -9.15 -0.22
CA CYS A 94 14.95 -8.68 -1.37
C CYS A 94 15.50 -9.84 -2.21
N SER A 95 16.10 -10.86 -1.58
CA SER A 95 16.64 -12.02 -2.28
C SER A 95 15.54 -12.79 -3.02
N PHE A 96 14.39 -13.03 -2.38
CA PHE A 96 13.27 -13.73 -2.99
C PHE A 96 12.69 -12.95 -4.18
N SER A 97 12.55 -11.63 -4.04
CA SER A 97 12.11 -10.77 -5.15
C SER A 97 13.13 -10.70 -6.29
N ILE A 98 14.43 -10.68 -6.00
CA ILE A 98 15.48 -10.73 -7.03
C ILE A 98 15.44 -12.05 -7.78
N THR A 99 15.30 -13.19 -7.09
CA THR A 99 15.15 -14.51 -7.72
C THR A 99 13.92 -14.56 -8.63
N ALA A 100 12.79 -13.99 -8.19
CA ALA A 100 11.58 -13.92 -9.00
C ALA A 100 11.78 -13.05 -10.26
N ILE A 101 12.44 -11.89 -10.13
CA ILE A 101 12.76 -11.01 -11.27
C ILE A 101 13.72 -11.70 -12.24
N MET A 102 14.79 -12.33 -11.74
CA MET A 102 15.75 -13.07 -12.56
C MET A 102 15.07 -14.21 -13.32
N PHE A 103 14.20 -14.97 -12.65
CA PHE A 103 13.40 -15.99 -13.33
C PHE A 103 12.57 -15.41 -14.47
N THR A 104 11.84 -14.31 -14.22
CA THR A 104 11.01 -13.64 -15.22
C THR A 104 11.82 -13.10 -16.40
N LEU A 105 13.03 -12.58 -16.15
CA LEU A 105 13.93 -12.13 -17.21
C LEU A 105 14.41 -13.30 -18.07
N ILE A 106 14.90 -14.38 -17.45
CA ILE A 106 15.38 -15.57 -18.17
C ILE A 106 14.21 -16.21 -18.97
N TRP A 107 12.99 -16.21 -18.42
CA TRP A 107 11.77 -16.67 -19.10
C TRP A 107 11.50 -15.92 -20.42
N LYS A 108 11.80 -14.62 -20.46
CA LYS A 108 11.61 -13.76 -21.65
C LYS A 108 12.67 -14.00 -22.73
N PHE A 109 13.89 -14.39 -22.36
CA PHE A 109 15.02 -14.55 -23.28
C PHE A 109 15.22 -15.97 -23.82
N VAL A 110 14.58 -16.99 -23.24
CA VAL A 110 14.79 -18.40 -23.66
C VAL A 110 13.86 -18.82 -24.82
N PRO A 111 14.42 -19.40 -25.91
CA PRO A 111 13.63 -19.92 -27.04
C PRO A 111 12.64 -21.02 -26.63
N THR A 112 11.52 -21.11 -27.33
CA THR A 112 10.41 -22.04 -27.05
C THR A 112 10.83 -23.50 -27.29
N GLY A 113 10.97 -24.28 -26.22
CA GLY A 113 11.31 -25.71 -26.28
C GLY A 113 11.18 -26.39 -24.90
N GLY A 114 11.59 -27.67 -24.80
CA GLY A 114 11.56 -28.44 -23.54
C GLY A 114 12.40 -27.84 -22.40
N ALA A 115 13.34 -26.94 -22.73
CA ALA A 115 14.12 -26.16 -21.77
C ALA A 115 13.25 -25.20 -20.90
N LYS A 116 12.10 -24.72 -21.41
CA LYS A 116 11.19 -23.85 -20.64
C LYS A 116 10.57 -24.58 -19.45
N ALA A 117 10.19 -25.85 -19.64
CA ALA A 117 9.66 -26.70 -18.57
C ALA A 117 10.73 -27.01 -17.51
N GLY A 118 11.96 -27.32 -17.94
CA GLY A 118 13.09 -27.55 -17.04
C GLY A 118 13.43 -26.32 -16.18
N MET A 119 13.46 -25.13 -16.77
CA MET A 119 13.70 -23.89 -16.02
C MET A 119 12.59 -23.52 -15.04
N LEU A 120 11.32 -23.78 -15.38
CA LEU A 120 10.19 -23.61 -14.45
C LEU A 120 10.35 -24.50 -13.22
N SER A 121 10.80 -25.74 -13.44
CA SER A 121 11.08 -26.67 -12.35
C SER A 121 12.25 -26.19 -11.49
N VAL A 122 13.34 -25.69 -12.10
CA VAL A 122 14.52 -25.21 -11.37
C VAL A 122 14.20 -23.95 -10.55
N SER A 123 13.47 -22.99 -11.11
CA SER A 123 13.08 -21.77 -10.36
C SER A 123 12.10 -22.07 -9.24
N GLY A 124 11.15 -22.98 -9.46
CA GLY A 124 10.24 -23.48 -8.43
C GLY A 124 11.01 -24.15 -7.28
N VAL A 125 11.99 -25.00 -7.59
CA VAL A 125 12.85 -25.64 -6.60
C VAL A 125 13.67 -24.61 -5.82
N ILE A 126 14.26 -23.61 -6.49
CA ILE A 126 15.02 -22.54 -5.83
C ILE A 126 14.10 -21.68 -4.94
N ALA A 127 12.89 -21.33 -5.40
CA ALA A 127 11.91 -20.59 -4.61
C ALA A 127 11.47 -21.37 -3.38
N ILE A 128 11.23 -22.68 -3.51
CA ILE A 128 10.91 -23.58 -2.40
C ILE A 128 12.11 -23.70 -1.45
N ALA A 129 13.34 -23.84 -1.95
CA ALA A 129 14.54 -23.91 -1.12
C ALA A 129 14.76 -22.64 -0.30
N ILE A 130 14.55 -21.46 -0.90
CA ILE A 130 14.61 -20.17 -0.22
C ILE A 130 13.50 -20.07 0.84
N LEU A 131 12.29 -20.52 0.55
CA LEU A 131 11.18 -20.55 1.51
C LEU A 131 11.42 -21.49 2.70
N GLN A 132 11.99 -22.66 2.44
CA GLN A 132 12.34 -23.64 3.47
C GLN A 132 13.49 -23.12 4.34
N LEU A 133 14.50 -22.50 3.73
CA LEU A 133 15.59 -21.84 4.44
C LEU A 133 15.06 -20.75 5.38
N PHE A 134 14.09 -19.94 4.92
CA PHE A 134 13.47 -18.90 5.73
C PHE A 134 12.58 -19.44 6.85
N HIS A 135 11.85 -20.52 6.59
CA HIS A 135 11.05 -21.20 7.62
C HIS A 135 11.93 -21.75 8.75
N CYS A 136 13.15 -22.20 8.43
CA CYS A 136 14.13 -22.65 9.42
C CYS A 136 14.90 -21.50 10.10
N MET A 137 15.22 -20.42 9.39
CA MET A 137 16.11 -19.36 9.88
C MET A 137 15.39 -18.26 10.66
N VAL A 138 14.09 -18.06 10.45
CA VAL A 138 13.34 -16.96 11.10
C VAL A 138 12.21 -17.50 11.98
N PRO A 139 12.42 -17.61 13.31
CA PRO A 139 11.36 -18.00 14.22
C PRO A 139 10.23 -16.95 14.20
N GLN A 140 9.00 -17.42 14.05
CA GLN A 140 7.82 -16.55 14.00
C GLN A 140 7.63 -15.83 15.33
N VAL A 141 7.80 -14.50 15.35
CA VAL A 141 7.70 -13.67 16.56
C VAL A 141 6.25 -13.45 16.99
N ARG A 142 5.30 -13.38 16.04
CA ARG A 142 3.86 -13.18 16.33
C ARG A 142 3.01 -14.38 15.91
N LYS A 143 2.37 -15.03 16.87
CA LYS A 143 1.22 -15.93 16.66
C LYS A 143 -0.06 -15.10 16.81
N PRO A 144 -0.94 -15.01 15.81
CA PRO A 144 -2.19 -14.26 15.94
C PRO A 144 -3.18 -15.01 16.84
N GLU A 145 -3.81 -14.31 17.80
CA GLU A 145 -4.72 -14.92 18.78
C GLU A 145 -6.09 -15.35 18.22
N PHE A 146 -6.55 -14.80 17.08
CA PHE A 146 -7.92 -15.08 16.58
C PHE A 146 -8.07 -15.26 15.06
N TRP A 147 -7.30 -14.56 14.23
CA TRP A 147 -7.45 -14.61 12.76
C TRP A 147 -6.09 -14.66 12.04
N GLY A 148 -5.44 -15.82 12.15
CA GLY A 148 -4.22 -16.10 11.40
C GLY A 148 -4.53 -16.60 10.01
N VAL A 149 -3.89 -16.03 8.99
CA VAL A 149 -3.94 -16.59 7.63
C VAL A 149 -3.40 -18.03 7.70
N PRO A 150 -4.23 -19.05 7.39
CA PRO A 150 -3.77 -20.43 7.33
C PRO A 150 -2.73 -20.52 6.21
N PHE A 151 -1.61 -21.20 6.44
CA PHE A 151 -0.48 -21.36 5.49
C PHE A 151 0.48 -20.18 5.29
N MET A 152 0.71 -19.35 6.32
CA MET A 152 1.86 -18.43 6.30
C MET A 152 3.17 -19.22 6.53
N PRO A 153 4.26 -19.00 5.77
CA PRO A 153 4.51 -17.95 4.76
C PRO A 153 4.18 -18.30 3.31
N TRP A 154 3.66 -19.49 3.01
CA TRP A 154 3.51 -20.01 1.65
C TRP A 154 2.57 -19.18 0.77
N ILE A 155 1.41 -18.78 1.31
CA ILE A 155 0.40 -18.01 0.56
C ILE A 155 0.94 -16.66 0.06
N PRO A 156 1.54 -15.79 0.93
CA PRO A 156 2.18 -14.55 0.47
C PRO A 156 3.31 -14.76 -0.56
N SER A 157 4.10 -15.82 -0.42
CA SER A 157 5.24 -16.06 -1.30
C SER A 157 4.83 -16.50 -2.70
N ILE A 158 3.80 -17.34 -2.82
CA ILE A 158 3.19 -17.67 -4.12
C ILE A 158 2.62 -16.40 -4.77
N SER A 159 1.97 -15.52 -3.98
CA SER A 159 1.46 -14.24 -4.49
C SER A 159 2.57 -13.35 -5.04
N ILE A 160 3.72 -13.24 -4.35
CA ILE A 160 4.86 -12.45 -4.82
C ILE A 160 5.37 -12.98 -6.17
N PHE A 161 5.55 -14.30 -6.27
CA PHE A 161 6.04 -14.93 -7.50
C PHE A 161 5.09 -14.69 -8.68
N LEU A 162 3.80 -14.96 -8.50
CA LEU A 162 2.80 -14.77 -9.56
C LEU A 162 2.70 -13.30 -9.98
N ASN A 163 2.71 -12.36 -9.03
CA ASN A 163 2.66 -10.93 -9.35
C ASN A 163 3.89 -10.49 -10.15
N VAL A 164 5.09 -10.94 -9.80
CA VAL A 164 6.34 -10.61 -10.52
C VAL A 164 6.38 -11.24 -11.91
N PHE A 165 5.90 -12.47 -12.06
CA PHE A 165 5.81 -13.15 -13.36
C PHE A 165 4.82 -12.46 -14.30
N LEU A 166 3.62 -12.13 -13.80
CA LEU A 166 2.61 -11.41 -14.57
C LEU A 166 3.09 -9.99 -14.93
N LEU A 167 3.83 -9.33 -14.03
CA LEU A 167 4.47 -8.05 -14.33
C LEU A 167 5.37 -8.18 -15.57
N GLY A 168 6.27 -9.16 -15.61
CA GLY A 168 7.18 -9.31 -16.75
C GLY A 168 6.55 -9.83 -18.04
N SER A 169 5.30 -10.28 -18.00
CA SER A 169 4.52 -10.68 -19.18
C SER A 169 3.82 -9.50 -19.86
N LEU A 170 3.80 -8.31 -19.23
CA LEU A 170 3.18 -7.10 -19.78
C LEU A 170 4.11 -6.35 -20.74
N ASP A 171 3.49 -5.63 -21.68
CA ASP A 171 4.18 -4.92 -22.75
C ASP A 171 5.12 -3.81 -22.24
N GLY A 172 6.33 -3.78 -22.79
CA GLY A 172 7.35 -2.76 -22.51
C GLY A 172 6.88 -1.30 -22.66
N PRO A 173 6.19 -0.90 -23.74
CA PRO A 173 5.69 0.48 -23.87
C PRO A 173 4.68 0.88 -22.78
N SER A 174 3.99 -0.08 -22.17
CA SER A 174 3.05 0.19 -21.07
C SER A 174 3.77 0.62 -19.80
N TYR A 175 5.00 0.13 -19.57
CA TYR A 175 5.82 0.55 -18.41
C TYR A 175 6.28 2.00 -18.50
N VAL A 176 6.67 2.46 -19.68
CA VAL A 176 7.11 3.85 -19.88
C VAL A 176 5.95 4.82 -19.59
N ARG A 177 4.75 4.47 -20.07
CA ARG A 177 3.51 5.24 -19.81
C ARG A 177 3.15 5.22 -18.32
N PHE A 178 3.17 4.05 -17.69
CA PHE A 178 2.92 3.91 -16.25
C PHE A 178 3.93 4.73 -15.43
N GLY A 179 5.22 4.70 -15.79
CA GLY A 179 6.27 5.47 -15.14
C GLY A 179 6.02 6.98 -15.22
N PHE A 180 5.63 7.49 -16.39
CA PHE A 180 5.27 8.90 -16.55
C PHE A 180 4.07 9.30 -15.67
N PHE A 181 2.97 8.56 -15.71
CA PHE A 181 1.79 8.85 -14.89
C PHE A 181 2.09 8.72 -13.39
N SER A 182 2.87 7.72 -12.98
CA SER A 182 3.31 7.55 -11.60
C SER A 182 4.20 8.71 -11.14
N ALA A 183 5.09 9.22 -12.00
CA ALA A 183 5.93 10.37 -11.67
C ALA A 183 5.10 11.63 -11.45
N VAL A 184 4.11 11.89 -12.31
CA VAL A 184 3.16 13.00 -12.12
C VAL A 184 2.38 12.84 -10.81
N ALA A 185 1.90 11.64 -10.50
CA ALA A 185 1.18 11.37 -9.25
C ALA A 185 2.06 11.59 -8.01
N VAL A 186 3.32 11.13 -8.04
CA VAL A 186 4.30 11.36 -6.97
C VAL A 186 4.61 12.85 -6.83
N LEU A 187 4.75 13.57 -7.94
CA LEU A 187 4.98 15.00 -7.93
C LEU A 187 3.81 15.74 -7.26
N PHE A 188 2.57 15.44 -7.66
CA PHE A 188 1.38 15.98 -6.98
C PHE A 188 1.35 15.62 -5.48
N TYR A 189 1.70 14.38 -5.12
CA TYR A 189 1.78 13.97 -3.72
C TYR A 189 2.82 14.79 -2.93
N VAL A 190 4.03 14.99 -3.47
CA VAL A 190 5.09 15.74 -2.79
C VAL A 190 4.76 17.23 -2.69
N PHE A 191 4.24 17.85 -3.74
CA PHE A 191 3.94 19.29 -3.73
C PHE A 191 2.70 19.63 -2.91
N TYR A 192 1.64 18.83 -3.02
CA TYR A 192 0.37 19.12 -2.37
C TYR A 192 0.20 18.35 -1.06
N SER A 193 0.32 17.02 -1.11
CA SER A 193 -0.06 16.15 0.01
C SER A 193 0.92 16.25 1.19
N VAL A 194 2.23 16.36 0.92
CA VAL A 194 3.22 16.53 1.99
C VAL A 194 3.05 17.89 2.68
N HIS A 195 2.89 18.99 1.92
CA HIS A 195 2.64 20.31 2.50
C HIS A 195 1.35 20.35 3.32
N ALA A 196 0.26 19.80 2.78
CA ALA A 196 -1.02 19.70 3.49
C ALA A 196 -0.93 18.82 4.75
N SER A 197 -0.14 17.75 4.71
CA SER A 197 0.08 16.87 5.86
C SER A 197 0.89 17.54 6.98
N PHE A 198 1.87 18.39 6.64
CA PHE A 198 2.63 19.17 7.61
C PHE A 198 1.77 20.25 8.28
N ASP A 199 0.99 21.00 7.49
CA ASP A 199 0.07 22.01 8.03
C ASP A 199 -0.98 21.39 8.97
N ALA A 200 -1.52 20.22 8.60
CA ALA A 200 -2.48 19.50 9.43
C ALA A 200 -1.87 18.96 10.74
N ALA A 201 -0.60 18.55 10.74
CA ALA A 201 0.09 18.12 11.95
C ALA A 201 0.37 19.30 12.91
N GLY A 202 0.70 20.47 12.35
CA GLY A 202 0.87 21.72 13.12
C GLY A 202 -0.43 22.14 13.81
N ASP A 203 -1.53 22.22 13.07
CA ASP A 203 -2.84 22.61 13.61
C ASP A 203 -3.40 21.60 14.61
N GLY A 204 -3.21 20.29 14.36
CA GLY A 204 -3.63 19.24 15.28
C GLY A 204 -2.90 19.28 16.62
N SER A 205 -1.58 19.55 16.60
CA SER A 205 -0.77 19.74 17.81
C SER A 205 -1.22 20.97 18.59
N LEU A 206 -1.45 22.10 17.91
CA LEU A 206 -1.90 23.35 18.52
C LEU A 206 -3.30 23.22 19.16
N THR A 207 -4.21 22.49 18.52
CA THR A 207 -5.56 22.24 19.04
C THR A 207 -5.54 21.28 20.24
N ALA A 208 -4.66 20.28 20.23
CA ALA A 208 -4.48 19.37 21.36
C ALA A 208 -3.90 20.09 22.60
N ILE A 209 -2.94 21.00 22.39
CA ILE A 209 -2.39 21.85 23.46
C ILE A 209 -3.47 22.77 24.02
N LYS A 210 -4.20 23.47 23.16
CA LYS A 210 -5.29 24.38 23.56
C LYS A 210 -6.39 23.66 24.34
N ASN A 211 -6.80 22.46 23.92
CA ASN A 211 -7.78 21.67 24.64
C ASN A 211 -7.24 21.15 25.99
N GLY A 212 -5.94 20.86 26.07
CA GLY A 212 -5.27 20.50 27.33
C GLY A 212 -5.28 21.66 28.33
N GLU A 213 -4.93 22.88 27.89
CA GLU A 213 -4.94 24.08 28.73
C GLU A 213 -6.34 24.43 29.25
N ILE A 214 -7.37 24.36 28.39
CA ILE A 214 -8.76 24.62 28.80
C ILE A 214 -9.25 23.60 29.86
N HIS A 215 -8.78 22.36 29.78
CA HIS A 215 -9.17 21.31 30.71
C HIS A 215 -8.45 21.40 32.06
N VAL A 216 -7.24 21.98 32.08
CA VAL A 216 -6.51 22.32 33.32
C VAL A 216 -7.16 23.52 33.99
N GLU A 217 -7.45 24.58 33.22
CA GLU A 217 -8.08 25.81 33.74
C GLU A 217 -9.49 25.53 34.31
N SER A 218 -10.31 24.71 33.63
CA SER A 218 -11.62 24.30 34.19
C SER A 218 -11.48 23.53 35.50
N LYS A 219 -10.43 22.71 35.64
CA LYS A 219 -10.21 21.90 36.84
C LYS A 219 -9.71 22.74 38.02
N GLU A 220 -8.84 23.71 37.77
CA GLU A 220 -8.42 24.69 38.77
C GLU A 220 -9.58 25.58 39.24
N ILE A 221 -10.50 25.97 38.33
CA ILE A 221 -11.71 26.72 38.69
C ILE A 221 -12.64 25.86 39.57
N GLU A 222 -12.80 24.58 39.24
CA GLU A 222 -13.65 23.66 40.01
C GLU A 222 -13.08 23.37 41.41
N ASP A 223 -11.76 23.18 41.52
CA ASP A 223 -11.07 23.02 42.80
C ASP A 223 -11.15 24.32 43.65
N GLN A 224 -11.01 25.49 43.03
CA GLN A 224 -11.18 26.79 43.72
C GLN A 224 -12.61 27.01 44.24
N ILE A 225 -13.63 26.54 43.51
CA ILE A 225 -15.02 26.63 43.94
C ILE A 225 -15.28 25.63 45.08
N SER A 226 -14.70 24.42 45.02
CA SER A 226 -14.86 23.40 46.07
C SER A 226 -14.20 23.78 47.40
N PHE A 227 -13.16 24.62 47.40
CA PHE A 227 -12.51 25.11 48.63
C PHE A 227 -13.25 26.28 49.30
N LYS A 228 -14.24 26.86 48.64
CA LYS A 228 -14.96 28.07 49.09
C LYS A 228 -16.38 27.79 49.61
N VAL A 229 -16.77 26.52 49.68
CA VAL A 229 -18.03 25.99 50.27
C VAL A 229 -17.69 25.28 51.58
#